data_AF-A0A0U3BZQ6-F1
#
_entry.id   AF-A0A0U3BZQ6-F1
#
_cell.length_a   1.000
_cell.length_b   1.000
_cell.length_c   1.000
_cell.angle_alpha   90.00
_cell.angle_beta   90.00
_cell.angle_gamma   90.00
#
_symmetry.space_group_name_H-M   'P 1'
#
loop_
_entity.id
_entity.type
_entity.pdbx_description
1 polymer ?
#
loop_
_entity_poly.entity_id
_entity_poly.type
_entity_poly.pdbx_seq_one_letter_code
_entity_poly.pdbx_strand_id
1 'polypeptide(L)'
;LKGSQRLRETHKSDYLMNMATAEIKELLASKYKHSAYATRARSRMRELLATQGVEIETVKGSQAGWGKQLSTLTRRSFVNMSRDKGYYWSRIVIYIIVSIAVGTLFYDVGTSYTAILARGACGGFVTGYMTFMSIGGFPSFIEELKVFTKERLNGHYGVGAFIIANFLSSFPFLVAVSLLTGTITYYMVFRARFFRYVFFVLNLFGCIAVVESCMMIVASLVPNFLMGIITGAGVLGI
;
A
#
# COMPACT_ATOMS: atom_id res chain seq x y z
N LEU A 1 17.52 8.73 -62.02
CA LEU A 1 16.12 9.02 -62.43
C LEU A 1 15.20 8.78 -61.24
N LYS A 2 14.94 9.84 -60.46
CA LYS A 2 14.19 9.82 -59.20
C LYS A 2 12.88 10.56 -59.47
N GLY A 3 11.86 9.83 -59.90
CA GLY A 3 10.57 10.42 -60.26
C GLY A 3 9.56 9.35 -60.59
N SER A 4 8.69 9.04 -59.62
CA SER A 4 7.32 8.48 -59.78
C SER A 4 6.95 7.60 -58.58
N GLN A 5 6.77 8.21 -57.40
CA GLN A 5 6.04 7.58 -56.29
C GLN A 5 5.03 8.52 -55.60
N ARG A 6 5.06 9.84 -55.85
CA ARG A 6 4.17 10.80 -55.19
C ARG A 6 2.70 10.77 -55.65
N LEU A 7 2.40 10.29 -56.86
CA LEU A 7 1.04 10.37 -57.43
C LEU A 7 0.05 9.31 -56.89
N ARG A 8 0.54 8.24 -56.24
CA ARG A 8 -0.33 7.15 -55.73
C ARG A 8 -0.69 7.28 -54.24
N GLU A 9 0.00 8.14 -53.49
CA GLU A 9 -0.27 8.34 -52.06
C GLU A 9 -1.40 9.34 -51.80
N THR A 10 -1.52 10.41 -52.60
CA THR A 10 -2.54 11.46 -52.45
C THR A 10 -3.96 10.89 -52.55
N HIS A 11 -4.27 10.12 -53.59
CA HIS A 11 -5.60 9.56 -53.81
C HIS A 11 -6.04 8.51 -52.76
N LYS A 12 -5.06 7.92 -52.03
CA LYS A 12 -5.32 6.91 -51.00
C LYS A 12 -5.53 7.53 -49.63
N SER A 13 -4.89 8.69 -49.38
CA SER A 13 -5.07 9.50 -48.18
C SER A 13 -6.47 10.08 -48.11
N ASP A 14 -6.98 10.59 -49.23
CA ASP A 14 -8.34 11.17 -49.32
C ASP A 14 -9.45 10.13 -49.07
N TYR A 15 -9.24 8.88 -49.52
CA TYR A 15 -10.19 7.79 -49.29
C TYR A 15 -10.25 7.35 -47.81
N LEU A 16 -9.11 7.41 -47.12
CA LEU A 16 -9.04 7.09 -45.69
C LEU A 16 -9.59 8.22 -44.80
N MET A 17 -9.53 9.49 -45.25
CA MET A 17 -10.08 10.62 -44.50
C MET A 17 -11.62 10.64 -44.46
N ASN A 18 -12.28 9.99 -45.42
CA ASN A 18 -13.75 9.94 -45.52
C ASN A 18 -14.37 8.68 -44.90
N MET A 19 -13.56 7.80 -44.30
CA MET A 19 -13.99 6.50 -43.79
C MET A 19 -14.14 6.53 -42.25
N ALA A 20 -15.09 5.76 -41.70
CA ALA A 20 -15.24 5.68 -40.26
C ALA A 20 -14.00 5.01 -39.61
N THR A 21 -13.59 5.45 -38.42
CA THR A 21 -12.38 4.94 -37.73
C THR A 21 -12.39 3.42 -37.52
N ALA A 22 -13.57 2.81 -37.42
CA ALA A 22 -13.72 1.36 -37.33
C ALA A 22 -13.33 0.64 -38.63
N GLU A 23 -13.76 1.15 -39.78
CA GLU A 23 -13.46 0.57 -41.10
C GLU A 23 -11.97 0.73 -41.46
N ILE A 24 -11.37 1.85 -41.08
CA ILE A 24 -9.91 2.08 -41.25
C ILE A 24 -9.12 1.03 -40.46
N LYS A 25 -9.53 0.73 -39.22
CA LYS A 25 -8.88 -0.30 -38.39
C LYS A 25 -9.00 -1.69 -39.03
N GLU A 26 -10.17 -2.05 -39.54
CA GLU A 26 -10.34 -3.35 -40.22
C GLU A 26 -9.56 -3.44 -41.53
N LEU A 27 -9.51 -2.37 -42.31
CA LEU A 27 -8.73 -2.31 -43.55
C LEU A 27 -7.23 -2.42 -43.29
N LEU A 28 -6.73 -1.76 -42.24
CA LEU A 28 -5.34 -1.86 -41.82
C LEU A 28 -5.02 -3.26 -41.27
N ALA A 29 -5.92 -3.86 -40.48
CA ALA A 29 -5.76 -5.19 -39.95
C ALA A 29 -5.74 -6.26 -41.05
N SER A 30 -6.62 -6.15 -42.05
CA SER A 30 -6.64 -7.05 -43.21
C SER A 30 -5.39 -6.88 -44.08
N LYS A 31 -4.98 -5.65 -44.41
CA LYS A 31 -3.72 -5.40 -45.13
C LYS A 31 -2.50 -5.90 -44.39
N TYR A 32 -2.45 -5.73 -43.07
CA TYR A 32 -1.36 -6.25 -42.26
C TYR A 32 -1.31 -7.78 -42.38
N LYS A 33 -2.43 -8.49 -42.21
CA LYS A 33 -2.51 -9.96 -42.32
C LYS A 33 -1.98 -10.50 -43.66
N HIS A 34 -2.19 -9.78 -44.76
CA HIS A 34 -1.73 -10.16 -46.10
C HIS A 34 -0.35 -9.61 -46.48
N SER A 35 0.27 -8.81 -45.62
CA SER A 35 1.57 -8.22 -45.91
C SER A 35 2.73 -9.18 -45.64
N ALA A 36 3.86 -8.93 -46.32
CA ALA A 36 5.13 -9.59 -46.02
C ALA A 36 5.58 -9.37 -44.57
N TYR A 37 5.18 -8.26 -43.94
CA TYR A 37 5.48 -7.96 -42.54
C TYR A 37 4.81 -8.92 -41.56
N ALA A 38 3.53 -9.27 -41.76
CA ALA A 38 2.86 -10.25 -40.90
C ALA A 38 3.48 -11.64 -41.04
N THR A 39 3.89 -12.01 -42.26
CA THR A 39 4.59 -13.28 -42.49
C THR A 39 5.95 -13.30 -41.81
N ARG A 40 6.71 -12.20 -41.89
CA ARG A 40 8.00 -12.04 -41.19
C ARG A 40 7.84 -12.03 -39.67
N ALA A 41 6.85 -11.32 -39.13
CA ALA A 41 6.54 -11.32 -37.71
C ALA A 41 6.16 -12.72 -37.20
N ARG A 42 5.32 -13.46 -37.94
CA ARG A 42 4.96 -14.85 -37.61
C ARG A 42 6.16 -15.80 -37.69
N SER A 43 7.06 -15.61 -38.67
CA SER A 43 8.29 -16.41 -38.77
C SER A 43 9.23 -16.17 -37.59
N ARG A 44 9.43 -14.90 -37.18
CA ARG A 44 10.19 -14.54 -35.98
C ARG A 44 9.55 -15.08 -34.72
N MET A 45 8.22 -15.02 -34.62
CA MET A 45 7.49 -15.58 -33.49
C MET A 45 7.65 -17.10 -33.41
N ARG A 46 7.63 -17.81 -34.56
CA ARG A 46 7.92 -19.25 -34.61
C ARG A 46 9.38 -19.58 -34.31
N GLU A 47 10.35 -18.79 -34.78
CA GLU A 47 11.76 -18.94 -34.43
C GLU A 47 11.96 -18.76 -32.92
N LEU A 48 11.34 -17.73 -32.32
CA LEU A 48 11.38 -17.49 -30.88
C LEU A 48 10.72 -18.64 -30.11
N LEU A 49 9.57 -19.15 -30.57
CA LEU A 49 8.90 -20.32 -29.97
C LEU A 49 9.71 -21.62 -30.13
N ALA A 50 10.40 -21.80 -31.26
CA ALA A 50 11.27 -22.97 -31.51
C ALA A 50 12.56 -22.89 -30.68
N THR A 51 13.10 -21.68 -30.48
CA THR A 51 14.24 -21.43 -29.58
C THR A 51 13.83 -21.53 -28.11
N GLN A 52 12.57 -21.20 -27.78
CA GLN A 52 11.93 -21.41 -26.47
C GLN A 52 11.35 -22.82 -26.27
N GLY A 53 11.65 -23.77 -27.17
CA GLY A 53 11.40 -25.20 -26.94
C GLY A 53 12.20 -25.79 -25.77
N VAL A 54 13.16 -25.03 -25.23
CA VAL A 54 13.74 -25.20 -23.90
C VAL A 54 12.99 -24.24 -22.98
N GLU A 55 11.97 -24.78 -22.30
CA GLU A 55 11.28 -24.15 -21.17
C GLU A 55 11.00 -22.65 -21.31
N ILE A 56 9.80 -22.32 -21.83
CA ILE A 56 9.02 -21.33 -21.09
C ILE A 56 8.70 -21.99 -19.74
N GLU A 57 9.70 -22.06 -18.85
CA GLU A 57 9.44 -21.97 -17.43
C GLU A 57 8.66 -20.66 -17.31
N THR A 58 7.33 -20.79 -17.25
CA THR A 58 6.53 -19.84 -16.48
C THR A 58 7.32 -19.63 -15.21
N VAL A 59 8.04 -18.51 -15.08
CA VAL A 59 8.96 -18.24 -13.98
C VAL A 59 8.22 -18.58 -12.69
N LYS A 60 8.48 -19.78 -12.17
CA LYS A 60 7.56 -20.44 -11.25
C LYS A 60 7.97 -20.03 -9.86
N GLY A 61 7.74 -18.75 -9.55
CA GLY A 61 8.11 -18.19 -8.26
C GLY A 61 9.61 -18.07 -8.06
N SER A 62 10.02 -17.29 -7.06
CA SER A 62 11.44 -17.16 -6.74
C SER A 62 12.02 -18.50 -6.25
N GLN A 63 13.19 -18.84 -6.79
CA GLN A 63 14.06 -19.96 -6.40
C GLN A 63 14.58 -19.87 -4.94
N ALA A 64 14.28 -18.79 -4.21
CA ALA A 64 14.61 -18.64 -2.80
C ALA A 64 13.50 -19.19 -1.90
N GLY A 65 13.88 -19.97 -0.88
CA GLY A 65 12.93 -20.48 0.12
C GLY A 65 12.11 -19.38 0.78
N TRP A 66 10.85 -19.68 1.10
CA TRP A 66 9.84 -18.74 1.60
C TRP A 66 10.32 -17.85 2.76
N GLY A 67 11.12 -18.40 3.68
CA GLY A 67 11.72 -17.62 4.78
C GLY A 67 12.81 -16.63 4.34
N LYS A 68 13.62 -16.96 3.33
CA LYS A 68 14.61 -16.01 2.77
C LYS A 68 13.92 -14.89 1.99
N GLN A 69 12.85 -15.21 1.27
CA GLN A 69 12.00 -14.20 0.61
C GLN A 69 11.39 -13.26 1.66
N LEU A 70 10.78 -13.82 2.71
CA LEU A 70 10.16 -13.06 3.78
C LEU A 70 11.16 -12.17 4.51
N SER A 71 12.32 -12.71 4.90
CA SER A 71 13.35 -11.95 5.60
C SER A 71 13.93 -10.82 4.74
N THR A 72 14.19 -11.09 3.45
CA THR A 72 14.70 -10.08 2.52
C THR A 72 13.67 -8.98 2.30
N LEU A 73 12.40 -9.35 2.12
CA LEU A 73 11.29 -8.42 1.93
C LEU A 73 11.05 -7.57 3.20
N THR A 74 11.09 -8.20 4.38
CA THR A 74 10.99 -7.52 5.68
C THR A 74 12.14 -6.56 5.88
N ARG A 75 13.39 -6.96 5.59
CA ARG A 75 14.55 -6.09 5.69
C ARG A 75 14.45 -4.91 4.74
N ARG A 76 13.98 -5.14 3.51
CA ARG A 76 13.78 -4.08 2.51
C ARG A 76 12.66 -3.12 2.94
N SER A 77 11.50 -3.63 3.35
CA SER A 77 10.39 -2.83 3.86
C SER A 77 10.82 -2.05 5.10
N PHE A 78 11.54 -2.67 6.04
CA PHE A 78 12.03 -1.99 7.25
C PHE A 78 12.99 -0.85 6.94
N VAL A 79 13.91 -1.05 5.98
CA VAL A 79 14.82 0.01 5.52
C VAL A 79 14.05 1.10 4.77
N ASN A 80 13.02 0.75 4.00
CA ASN A 80 12.13 1.71 3.34
C ASN A 80 11.40 2.58 4.37
N MET A 81 10.74 1.94 5.34
CA MET A 81 10.10 2.55 6.52
C MET A 81 11.05 3.49 7.27
N SER A 82 12.27 3.03 7.54
CA SER A 82 13.24 3.77 8.33
C SER A 82 13.90 4.93 7.57
N ARG A 83 14.03 4.82 6.24
CA ARG A 83 14.61 5.89 5.39
C ARG A 83 13.57 6.93 5.01
N ASP A 84 12.29 6.58 4.99
CA ASP A 84 11.20 7.54 4.90
C ASP A 84 10.98 8.25 6.24
N LYS A 85 12.00 9.04 6.60
CA LYS A 85 12.04 9.71 7.90
C LYS A 85 10.90 10.69 8.06
N GLY A 86 10.52 11.39 6.99
CA GLY A 86 9.50 12.42 7.03
C GLY A 86 8.18 11.87 7.56
N TYR A 87 7.78 10.70 7.09
CA TYR A 87 6.49 10.13 7.42
C TYR A 87 6.44 9.45 8.80
N TYR A 88 7.33 8.51 9.07
CA TYR A 88 7.30 7.76 10.33
C TYR A 88 7.72 8.63 11.53
N TRP A 89 8.68 9.55 11.35
CA TRP A 89 9.05 10.46 12.45
C TRP A 89 8.00 11.54 12.68
N SER A 90 7.41 12.13 11.63
CA SER A 90 6.32 13.11 11.84
C SER A 90 5.15 12.46 12.55
N ARG A 91 4.83 11.20 12.22
CA ARG A 91 3.82 10.41 12.93
C ARG A 91 4.17 10.28 14.41
N ILE A 92 5.38 9.84 14.76
CA ILE A 92 5.80 9.73 16.17
C ILE A 92 5.68 11.09 16.89
N VAL A 93 6.13 12.18 16.27
CA VAL A 93 6.08 13.53 16.85
C VAL A 93 4.65 13.99 17.10
N ILE A 94 3.75 13.83 16.13
CA ILE A 94 2.34 14.23 16.29
C ILE A 94 1.67 13.41 17.38
N TYR A 95 1.95 12.11 17.47
CA TYR A 95 1.40 11.26 18.53
C TYR A 95 1.89 11.72 19.91
N ILE A 96 3.17 12.09 20.05
CA ILE A 96 3.69 12.63 21.31
C ILE A 96 2.99 13.95 21.68
N ILE A 97 2.90 14.89 20.73
CA ILE A 97 2.26 16.21 20.98
C ILE A 97 0.82 16.02 21.45
N VAL A 98 0.06 15.15 20.78
CA VAL A 98 -1.34 14.94 21.18
C VAL A 98 -1.46 14.15 22.47
N SER A 99 -0.59 13.18 22.71
CA SER A 99 -0.54 12.47 24.01
C SER A 99 -0.31 13.44 25.16
N ILE A 100 0.59 14.41 24.98
CA ILE A 100 0.83 15.46 25.96
C ILE A 100 -0.41 16.35 26.10
N ALA A 101 -1.00 16.82 25.01
CA ALA A 101 -2.20 17.67 25.05
C ALA A 101 -3.36 16.99 25.79
N VAL A 102 -3.64 15.73 25.47
CA VAL A 102 -4.68 14.93 26.16
C VAL A 102 -4.28 14.68 27.61
N GLY A 103 -3.03 14.33 27.88
CA GLY A 103 -2.52 14.15 29.23
C GLY A 103 -2.65 15.41 30.09
N THR A 104 -2.46 16.60 29.51
CA THR A 104 -2.68 17.89 30.20
C THR A 104 -4.15 18.20 30.44
N LEU A 105 -5.03 17.89 29.49
CA LEU A 105 -6.47 18.12 29.63
C LEU A 105 -7.10 17.28 30.74
N PHE A 106 -6.62 16.05 30.91
CA PHE A 106 -7.08 15.11 31.94
C PHE A 106 -6.11 15.02 33.11
N TYR A 107 -5.30 16.06 33.34
CA TYR A 107 -4.33 16.07 34.42
C TYR A 107 -5.01 16.12 35.79
N ASP A 108 -4.58 15.23 36.69
CA ASP A 108 -5.02 15.13 38.08
C ASP A 108 -6.54 15.00 38.27
N VAL A 109 -7.15 14.15 37.44
CA VAL A 109 -8.52 13.66 37.64
C VAL A 109 -8.55 12.89 38.97
N GLY A 110 -9.05 13.55 40.03
CA GLY A 110 -9.07 13.09 41.43
C GLY A 110 -9.76 11.74 41.69
N THR A 111 -10.30 11.51 42.87
CA THR A 111 -10.87 10.19 43.25
C THR A 111 -12.39 10.16 43.40
N SER A 112 -13.10 11.20 42.97
CA SER A 112 -14.56 11.27 43.02
C SER A 112 -15.24 10.34 42.00
N TYR A 113 -16.54 10.08 42.14
CA TYR A 113 -17.34 9.34 41.15
C TYR A 113 -17.28 9.98 39.76
N THR A 114 -17.21 11.31 39.68
CA THR A 114 -17.00 12.06 38.42
C THR A 114 -15.64 11.76 37.79
N ALA A 115 -14.65 11.40 38.61
CA ALA A 115 -13.30 11.10 38.17
C ALA A 115 -13.19 9.72 37.47
N ILE A 116 -14.05 8.77 37.85
CA ILE A 116 -14.14 7.47 37.17
C ILE A 116 -14.63 7.68 35.72
N LEU A 117 -15.68 8.47 35.55
CA LEU A 117 -16.21 8.81 34.22
C LEU A 117 -15.16 9.56 33.38
N ALA A 118 -14.49 10.55 33.96
CA ALA A 118 -13.44 11.30 33.28
C ALA A 118 -12.24 10.43 32.85
N ARG A 119 -11.84 9.43 33.66
CA ARG A 119 -10.81 8.45 33.28
C ARG A 119 -11.26 7.54 32.13
N GLY A 120 -12.53 7.11 32.14
CA GLY A 120 -13.11 6.36 31.03
C GLY A 120 -13.16 7.18 29.73
N ALA A 121 -13.58 8.43 29.83
CA ALA A 121 -13.62 9.37 28.70
C ALA A 121 -12.20 9.65 28.15
N CYS A 122 -11.21 9.82 29.01
CA CYS A 122 -9.81 9.96 28.60
C CYS A 122 -9.31 8.73 27.84
N GLY A 123 -9.57 7.53 28.38
CA GLY A 123 -9.22 6.27 27.71
C GLY A 123 -9.83 6.17 26.32
N GLY A 124 -11.14 6.39 26.21
CA GLY A 124 -11.88 6.39 24.95
C GLY A 124 -11.34 7.40 23.94
N PHE A 125 -11.07 8.64 24.39
CA PHE A 125 -10.51 9.69 23.55
C PHE A 125 -9.13 9.32 23.00
N VAL A 126 -8.24 8.77 23.84
CA VAL A 126 -6.90 8.35 23.42
C VAL A 126 -6.98 7.22 22.39
N THR A 127 -7.77 6.18 22.66
CA THR A 127 -7.97 5.08 21.70
C THR A 127 -8.58 5.55 20.38
N GLY A 128 -9.58 6.44 20.43
CA GLY A 128 -10.24 6.97 19.25
C GLY A 128 -9.30 7.85 18.42
N TYR A 129 -8.58 8.76 19.07
CA TYR A 129 -7.61 9.63 18.40
C TYR A 129 -6.48 8.82 17.74
N MET A 130 -5.92 7.82 18.43
CA MET A 130 -4.90 6.95 17.87
C MET A 130 -5.40 6.16 16.65
N THR A 131 -6.67 5.77 16.67
CA THR A 131 -7.34 5.09 15.54
C THR A 131 -7.44 6.02 14.33
N PHE A 132 -7.95 7.24 14.50
CA PHE A 132 -8.02 8.24 13.43
C PHE A 132 -6.65 8.59 12.87
N MET A 133 -5.66 8.78 13.73
CA MET A 133 -4.29 9.07 13.32
C MET A 133 -3.63 7.93 12.54
N SER A 134 -4.16 6.71 12.61
CA SER A 134 -3.65 5.59 11.83
C SER A 134 -4.01 5.68 10.34
N ILE A 135 -5.06 6.44 9.99
CA ILE A 135 -5.40 6.78 8.59
C ILE A 135 -4.27 7.55 7.93
N GLY A 136 -3.53 8.36 8.71
CA GLY A 136 -2.33 9.04 8.25
C GLY A 136 -1.28 8.08 7.68
N GLY A 137 -1.35 6.79 8.05
CA GLY A 137 -0.59 5.63 7.56
C GLY A 137 -0.90 5.18 6.12
N PHE A 138 -2.04 5.58 5.56
CA PHE A 138 -2.55 5.08 4.29
C PHE A 138 -1.73 5.43 3.03
N PRO A 139 -1.21 6.65 2.83
CA PRO A 139 -0.45 7.00 1.63
C PRO A 139 0.77 6.12 1.42
N SER A 140 1.52 5.85 2.49
CA SER A 140 2.70 4.99 2.47
C SER A 140 2.35 3.55 2.06
N PHE A 141 1.25 3.00 2.60
CA PHE A 141 0.79 1.67 2.20
C PHE A 141 0.44 1.57 0.71
N ILE A 142 -0.19 2.60 0.15
CA ILE A 142 -0.50 2.62 -1.28
C ILE A 142 0.77 2.66 -2.14
N GLU A 143 1.80 3.36 -1.70
CA GLU A 143 3.09 3.39 -2.40
C GLU A 143 3.77 2.01 -2.40
N GLU A 144 3.76 1.32 -1.27
CA GLU A 144 4.26 -0.06 -1.18
C GLU A 144 3.42 -1.04 -2.01
N LEU A 145 2.10 -0.87 -2.03
CA LEU A 145 1.18 -1.72 -2.79
C LEU A 145 1.38 -1.57 -4.31
N LYS A 146 1.75 -0.37 -4.79
CA LYS A 146 2.12 -0.13 -6.20
C LYS A 146 3.39 -0.89 -6.59
N VAL A 147 4.39 -0.90 -5.71
CA VAL A 147 5.63 -1.67 -5.92
C VAL A 147 5.33 -3.17 -5.89
N PHE A 148 4.56 -3.62 -4.91
CA PHE A 148 4.10 -5.00 -4.77
C PHE A 148 3.41 -5.52 -6.04
N THR A 149 2.48 -4.72 -6.61
CA THR A 149 1.74 -5.12 -7.80
C THR A 149 2.68 -5.39 -8.99
N LYS A 150 3.73 -4.58 -9.14
CA LYS A 150 4.76 -4.79 -10.18
C LYS A 150 5.60 -6.04 -9.91
N GLU A 151 6.02 -6.25 -8.66
CA GLU A 151 6.86 -7.40 -8.29
C GLU A 151 6.08 -8.74 -8.34
N ARG A 152 4.76 -8.69 -8.10
CA ARG A 152 3.84 -9.82 -8.27
C ARG A 152 3.69 -10.22 -9.74
N LEU A 153 3.55 -9.26 -10.66
CA LEU A 153 3.47 -9.53 -12.11
C LEU A 153 4.74 -10.20 -12.64
N ASN A 154 5.89 -9.93 -12.01
CA ASN A 154 7.17 -10.57 -12.31
C ASN A 154 7.39 -11.90 -11.55
N GLY A 155 6.38 -12.45 -10.87
CA GLY A 155 6.46 -13.74 -10.20
C GLY A 155 7.36 -13.81 -8.95
N HIS A 156 7.76 -12.68 -8.35
CA HIS A 156 8.78 -12.70 -7.30
C HIS A 156 8.26 -13.23 -5.94
N TYR A 157 7.04 -12.91 -5.51
CA TYR A 157 6.48 -13.38 -4.23
C TYR A 157 4.94 -13.34 -4.17
N GLY A 158 4.37 -14.07 -3.21
CA GLY A 158 2.93 -14.18 -2.96
C GLY A 158 2.39 -13.12 -2.00
N VAL A 159 1.06 -12.93 -1.99
CA VAL A 159 0.35 -11.96 -1.14
C VAL A 159 0.60 -12.20 0.35
N GLY A 160 0.59 -13.47 0.79
CA GLY A 160 0.80 -13.81 2.21
C GLY A 160 2.19 -13.42 2.74
N ALA A 161 3.24 -13.60 1.93
CA ALA A 161 4.59 -13.20 2.30
C ALA A 161 4.71 -11.66 2.41
N PHE A 162 3.99 -10.93 1.56
CA PHE A 162 3.94 -9.47 1.63
C PHE A 162 3.24 -8.97 2.89
N ILE A 163 2.06 -9.52 3.23
CA ILE A 163 1.31 -9.11 4.44
C ILE A 163 2.15 -9.37 5.70
N ILE A 164 2.76 -10.57 5.82
CA ILE A 164 3.57 -10.92 6.98
C ILE A 164 4.82 -10.04 7.05
N ALA A 165 5.50 -9.80 5.92
CA ALA A 165 6.68 -8.93 5.90
C ALA A 165 6.34 -7.50 6.30
N ASN A 166 5.22 -6.95 5.81
CA ASN A 166 4.77 -5.62 6.14
C ASN A 166 4.42 -5.51 7.63
N PHE A 167 3.68 -6.49 8.17
CA PHE A 167 3.34 -6.53 9.59
C PHE A 167 4.59 -6.62 10.48
N LEU A 168 5.56 -7.47 10.15
CA LEU A 168 6.83 -7.57 10.89
C LEU A 168 7.64 -6.27 10.81
N SER A 169 7.60 -5.61 9.65
CA SER A 169 8.31 -4.35 9.40
C SER A 169 7.71 -3.18 10.19
N SER A 170 6.38 -3.09 10.28
CA SER A 170 5.70 -2.02 11.00
C SER A 170 5.63 -2.27 12.52
N PHE A 171 5.67 -3.53 12.96
CA PHE A 171 5.66 -3.93 14.38
C PHE A 171 6.51 -3.06 15.32
N PRO A 172 7.83 -2.85 15.09
CA PRO A 172 8.65 -2.02 15.99
C PRO A 172 8.17 -0.57 16.10
N PHE A 173 7.65 0.00 15.01
CA PHE A 173 7.11 1.36 15.01
C PHE A 173 5.80 1.44 15.79
N LEU A 174 4.91 0.45 15.62
CA LEU A 174 3.64 0.39 16.36
C LEU A 174 3.90 0.24 17.85
N VAL A 175 4.83 -0.63 18.24
CA VAL A 175 5.23 -0.81 19.63
C VAL A 175 5.82 0.49 20.20
N ALA A 176 6.70 1.17 19.48
CA ALA A 176 7.28 2.44 19.92
C ALA A 176 6.21 3.52 20.14
N VAL A 177 5.30 3.72 19.19
CA VAL A 177 4.21 4.71 19.30
C VAL A 177 3.26 4.39 20.44
N SER A 178 2.90 3.11 20.60
CA SER A 178 2.02 2.64 21.67
C SER A 178 2.66 2.81 23.04
N LEU A 179 3.95 2.50 23.17
CA LEU A 179 4.71 2.68 24.41
C LEU A 179 4.84 4.15 24.76
N LEU A 180 5.24 5.02 23.83
CA LEU A 180 5.44 6.45 24.10
C LEU A 180 4.13 7.10 24.54
N THR A 181 3.06 6.93 23.77
CA THR A 181 1.74 7.47 24.07
C THR A 181 1.17 6.87 25.35
N GLY A 182 1.24 5.55 25.48
CA GLY A 182 0.75 4.84 26.67
C GLY A 182 1.47 5.29 27.93
N THR A 183 2.78 5.51 27.86
CA THR A 183 3.59 6.00 28.99
C THR A 183 3.17 7.41 29.39
N ILE A 184 3.09 8.34 28.43
CA ILE A 184 2.70 9.74 28.70
C ILE A 184 1.32 9.80 29.36
N THR A 185 0.31 9.19 28.73
CA THR A 185 -1.07 9.22 29.21
C THR A 185 -1.21 8.50 30.56
N TYR A 186 -0.53 7.37 30.74
CA TYR A 186 -0.64 6.58 31.97
C TYR A 186 -0.05 7.30 33.20
N TYR A 187 1.14 7.90 33.04
CA TYR A 187 1.79 8.62 34.14
C TYR A 187 1.06 9.92 34.49
N MET A 188 0.46 10.61 33.51
CA MET A 188 -0.27 11.85 33.76
C MET A 188 -1.66 11.63 34.37
N VAL A 189 -2.38 10.58 33.95
CA VAL A 189 -3.82 10.41 34.28
C VAL A 189 -4.08 9.30 35.31
N PHE A 190 -3.43 8.14 35.15
CA PHE A 190 -3.85 6.93 35.87
C PHE A 190 -3.02 6.62 37.12
N ARG A 191 -1.75 7.07 37.20
CA ARG A 191 -0.81 6.85 38.34
C ARG A 191 -1.00 5.49 39.03
N ALA A 192 -1.08 4.42 38.24
CA ALA A 192 -1.52 3.11 38.71
C ALA A 192 -0.37 2.08 38.73
N ARG A 193 -0.71 0.85 39.15
CA ARG A 193 0.19 -0.29 39.31
C ARG A 193 0.65 -0.86 37.96
N PHE A 194 1.92 -1.26 37.85
CA PHE A 194 2.59 -1.72 36.62
C PHE A 194 1.77 -2.70 35.75
N PHE A 195 1.05 -3.66 36.33
CA PHE A 195 0.21 -4.59 35.56
C PHE A 195 -0.87 -3.89 34.73
N ARG A 196 -1.48 -2.82 35.25
CA ARG A 196 -2.50 -2.03 34.53
C ARG A 196 -1.87 -1.17 33.42
N TYR A 197 -0.61 -0.77 33.58
CA TYR A 197 0.15 -0.09 32.54
C TYR A 197 0.38 -1.01 31.35
N VAL A 198 0.89 -2.23 31.59
CA VAL A 198 1.14 -3.21 30.53
C VAL A 198 -0.15 -3.54 29.79
N PHE A 199 -1.25 -3.77 30.52
CA PHE A 199 -2.56 -4.01 29.90
C PHE A 199 -3.02 -2.84 29.03
N PHE A 200 -2.84 -1.60 29.49
CA PHE A 200 -3.20 -0.40 28.72
C PHE A 200 -2.37 -0.27 27.44
N VAL A 201 -1.05 -0.44 27.52
CA VAL A 201 -0.16 -0.39 26.35
C VAL A 201 -0.50 -1.49 25.35
N LEU A 202 -0.74 -2.72 25.83
CA LEU A 202 -1.14 -3.84 24.96
C LEU A 202 -2.50 -3.59 24.29
N ASN A 203 -3.44 -2.98 25.01
CA ASN A 203 -4.73 -2.60 24.44
C ASN A 203 -4.56 -1.54 23.34
N LEU A 204 -3.77 -0.48 23.57
CA LEU A 204 -3.47 0.53 22.55
C LEU A 204 -2.78 -0.08 21.32
N PHE A 205 -1.80 -0.94 21.55
CA PHE A 205 -1.11 -1.68 20.48
C PHE A 205 -2.10 -2.52 19.67
N GLY A 206 -2.98 -3.26 20.34
CA GLY A 206 -4.02 -4.07 19.70
C GLY A 206 -4.96 -3.24 18.83
N CYS A 207 -5.44 -2.10 19.34
CA CYS A 207 -6.29 -1.18 18.57
C CYS A 207 -5.57 -0.69 17.30
N ILE A 208 -4.33 -0.22 17.41
CA ILE A 208 -3.58 0.29 16.26
C ILE A 208 -3.31 -0.82 15.25
N ALA A 209 -2.94 -2.02 15.70
CA ALA A 209 -2.67 -3.16 14.83
C ALA A 209 -3.92 -3.61 14.05
N VAL A 210 -5.09 -3.62 14.69
CA VAL A 210 -6.38 -3.93 14.05
C VAL A 210 -6.70 -2.89 12.98
N VAL A 211 -6.55 -1.61 13.30
CA VAL A 211 -6.82 -0.50 12.38
C VAL A 211 -5.88 -0.55 11.18
N GLU A 212 -4.60 -0.82 11.40
CA GLU A 212 -3.61 -0.92 10.33
C GLU A 212 -3.91 -2.12 9.41
N SER A 213 -4.33 -3.24 9.98
CA SER A 213 -4.79 -4.42 9.22
C SER A 213 -6.04 -4.10 8.39
N CYS A 214 -7.01 -3.39 8.98
CA CYS A 214 -8.19 -2.94 8.25
C CYS A 214 -7.83 -2.00 7.10
N MET A 215 -6.90 -1.08 7.31
CA MET A 215 -6.42 -0.15 6.29
C MET A 215 -5.69 -0.86 5.15
N MET A 216 -4.93 -1.92 5.43
CA MET A 216 -4.33 -2.76 4.38
C MET A 216 -5.40 -3.43 3.51
N ILE A 217 -6.50 -3.90 4.11
CA ILE A 217 -7.63 -4.47 3.36
C ILE A 217 -8.25 -3.40 2.46
N VAL A 218 -8.54 -2.21 3.00
CA VAL A 218 -9.09 -1.08 2.22
C VAL A 218 -8.14 -0.69 1.08
N ALA A 219 -6.83 -0.63 1.34
CA ALA A 219 -5.81 -0.31 0.34
C ALA A 219 -5.77 -1.33 -0.82
N SER A 220 -6.09 -2.59 -0.54
CA SER A 220 -6.16 -3.63 -1.57
C SER A 220 -7.43 -3.57 -2.44
N LEU A 221 -8.52 -3.03 -1.90
CA LEU A 221 -9.82 -2.95 -2.59
C LEU A 221 -9.93 -1.69 -3.46
N VAL A 222 -9.24 -0.61 -3.10
CA VAL A 222 -9.43 0.69 -3.73
C VAL A 222 -8.26 1.04 -4.67
N PRO A 223 -8.51 1.27 -5.97
CA PRO A 223 -7.45 1.60 -6.93
C PRO A 223 -6.93 3.04 -6.79
N ASN A 224 -7.72 3.93 -6.16
CA ASN A 224 -7.45 5.36 -6.03
C ASN A 224 -7.12 5.75 -4.59
N PHE A 225 -6.01 6.45 -4.39
CA PHE A 225 -5.56 6.94 -3.08
C PHE A 225 -6.63 7.75 -2.33
N LEU A 226 -7.28 8.71 -3.01
CA LEU A 226 -8.29 9.57 -2.39
C LEU A 226 -9.51 8.78 -1.91
N MET A 227 -10.00 7.85 -2.73
CA MET A 227 -11.12 6.99 -2.36
C MET A 227 -10.76 6.09 -1.17
N GLY A 228 -9.52 5.61 -1.10
CA GLY A 228 -9.06 4.78 0.00
C GLY A 228 -9.04 5.51 1.34
N ILE A 229 -8.63 6.79 1.36
CA ILE A 229 -8.73 7.64 2.55
C ILE A 229 -10.20 7.85 2.95
N ILE A 230 -11.08 8.16 2.01
CA ILE A 230 -12.50 8.40 2.29
C ILE A 230 -13.16 7.14 2.85
N THR A 231 -12.94 5.99 2.22
CA THR A 231 -13.47 4.70 2.69
C THR A 231 -12.88 4.31 4.03
N GLY A 232 -11.57 4.48 4.23
CA GLY A 232 -10.91 4.18 5.49
C GLY A 232 -11.44 5.06 6.64
N ALA A 233 -11.61 6.35 6.41
CA ALA A 233 -12.21 7.26 7.39
C ALA A 233 -13.67 6.91 7.68
N GLY A 234 -14.44 6.52 6.66
CA GLY A 234 -15.82 6.06 6.83
C GLY A 234 -15.92 4.78 7.64
N VAL A 235 -15.06 3.78 7.36
CA VAL A 235 -15.06 2.49 8.09
C VAL A 235 -14.64 2.67 9.54
N LEU A 236 -13.70 3.58 9.84
CA LEU A 236 -13.27 3.85 11.22
C LEU A 236 -14.19 4.81 11.98
N GLY A 237 -14.99 5.60 11.26
CA GLY A 237 -15.89 6.59 11.85
C GLY A 237 -17.28 6.04 12.24
N ILE A 238 -17.63 4.84 11.77
CA ILE A 238 -18.87 4.10 12.11
C ILE A 238 -18.61 3.23 13.34
#